data_AF-A0A2S7PAS8-F1
#
_entry.id   AF-A0A2S7PAS8-F1
#
_cell.length_a   1.000
_cell.length_b   1.000
_cell.length_c   1.000
_cell.angle_alpha   90.00
_cell.angle_beta   90.00
_cell.angle_gamma   90.00
#
_symmetry.space_group_name_H-M   'P 1'
#
loop_
_entity.id
_entity.type
_entity.pdbx_description
1 polymer ?
#
loop_
_entity_poly.entity_id
_entity_poly.type
_entity_poly.pdbx_seq_one_letter_code
_entity_poly.pdbx_strand_id
1 'polypeptide(L)'
;MFALRRNIPSTLSRNFSTTARNNSFAKLTLVGRLADKPEITATSQGGEIMKYAIGTSTGRGENQKTSWFRVVSFMNEGPQRDFIANLDKG
;
A
#
# COMPACT_ATOMS: atom_id res chain seq x y z
N MET A 1 -32.08 14.81 -54.55
CA MET A 1 -30.69 15.19 -54.26
C MET A 1 -30.54 15.19 -52.73
N PHE A 2 -29.93 14.15 -52.16
CA PHE A 2 -29.98 13.87 -50.72
C PHE A 2 -28.89 14.62 -49.95
N ALA A 3 -29.29 15.33 -48.89
CA ALA A 3 -28.37 16.09 -48.04
C ALA A 3 -27.54 15.17 -47.14
N LEU A 4 -26.21 15.30 -47.19
CA LEU A 4 -25.29 14.58 -46.33
C LEU A 4 -25.22 15.28 -44.96
N ARG A 5 -25.90 14.74 -43.94
CA ARG A 5 -25.67 15.14 -42.54
C ARG A 5 -24.28 14.66 -42.13
N ARG A 6 -23.35 15.60 -41.95
CA ARG A 6 -22.02 15.32 -41.38
C ARG A 6 -22.18 15.09 -39.88
N ASN A 7 -22.16 13.84 -39.44
CA ASN A 7 -22.13 13.49 -38.02
C ASN A 7 -20.70 13.77 -37.51
N ILE A 8 -20.49 14.90 -36.83
CA ILE A 8 -19.21 15.21 -36.19
C ILE A 8 -19.14 14.36 -34.91
N PRO A 9 -18.20 13.41 -34.77
CA PRO A 9 -18.03 12.70 -33.51
C PRO A 9 -17.62 13.73 -32.45
N SER A 10 -18.45 13.91 -31.43
CA SER A 10 -18.08 14.68 -30.25
C SER A 10 -16.99 13.93 -29.48
N THR A 11 -15.73 14.22 -29.79
CA THR A 11 -14.57 13.70 -29.05
C THR A 11 -14.41 14.38 -27.69
N LEU A 12 -15.51 14.61 -26.97
CA LEU A 12 -15.46 14.98 -25.55
C LEU A 12 -15.50 13.69 -24.72
N SER A 13 -14.48 12.85 -24.90
CA SER A 13 -14.16 11.82 -23.93
C SER A 13 -13.65 12.54 -22.69
N ARG A 14 -14.52 12.81 -21.72
CA ARG A 14 -14.10 13.28 -20.40
C ARG A 14 -13.28 12.15 -19.78
N ASN A 15 -11.96 12.25 -19.91
CA ASN A 15 -11.05 11.32 -19.25
C ASN A 15 -11.34 11.38 -17.74
N PHE A 16 -11.53 10.22 -17.10
CA PHE A 16 -11.93 10.12 -15.69
C PHE A 16 -10.95 10.82 -14.73
N SER A 17 -9.70 11.03 -15.20
CA SER A 17 -8.68 11.80 -14.50
C SER A 17 -8.16 12.92 -15.41
N THR A 18 -8.19 14.15 -14.92
CA THR A 18 -7.67 15.36 -15.58
C THR A 18 -6.23 15.68 -15.20
N THR A 19 -5.64 14.95 -14.25
CA THR A 19 -4.24 15.09 -13.86
C THR A 19 -3.35 14.42 -14.90
N ALA A 20 -2.38 15.16 -15.44
CA ALA A 20 -1.24 14.56 -16.15
C ALA A 20 -0.65 13.47 -15.26
N ARG A 21 -0.22 12.33 -15.82
CA ARG A 21 0.36 11.20 -15.07
C ARG A 21 1.55 11.68 -14.25
N ASN A 22 1.32 12.21 -13.06
CA ASN A 22 2.37 12.48 -12.11
C ASN A 22 2.77 11.12 -11.57
N ASN A 23 4.02 10.75 -11.79
CA ASN A 23 4.62 9.60 -11.18
C ASN A 23 4.76 9.90 -9.68
N SER A 24 3.66 9.79 -8.92
CA SER A 24 3.65 9.95 -7.46
C SER A 24 4.38 8.76 -6.85
N PHE A 25 5.70 8.84 -6.87
CA PHE A 25 6.56 7.82 -6.30
C PHE A 25 6.50 7.90 -4.77
N ALA A 26 5.66 7.06 -4.17
CA ALA A 26 5.57 6.90 -2.73
C ALA A 26 6.39 5.66 -2.32
N LYS A 27 7.64 5.88 -1.88
CA LYS A 27 8.49 4.85 -1.28
C LYS A 27 8.72 5.16 0.18
N LEU A 28 8.48 4.15 1.03
CA LEU A 28 8.70 4.21 2.47
C LEU A 28 9.58 3.03 2.87
N THR A 29 10.71 3.30 3.52
CA THR A 29 11.59 2.27 4.10
C THR A 29 11.51 2.39 5.61
N LEU A 30 10.93 1.38 6.28
CA LEU A 30 10.86 1.30 7.74
C LEU A 30 11.91 0.31 8.23
N VAL A 31 12.74 0.75 9.17
CA VAL A 31 13.68 -0.12 9.89
C VAL A 31 13.40 0.06 11.38
N GLY A 32 13.18 -1.04 12.08
CA GLY A 32 12.77 -1.03 13.47
C GLY A 32 12.49 -2.43 13.99
N ARG A 33 11.94 -2.49 15.21
CA ARG A 33 11.61 -3.75 15.89
C ARG A 33 10.14 -4.09 15.70
N LEU A 34 9.82 -5.38 15.61
CA LEU A 34 8.44 -5.83 15.57
C LEU A 34 7.82 -5.68 16.97
N ALA A 35 6.66 -5.02 17.03
CA ALA A 35 5.94 -4.80 18.28
C ALA A 35 5.37 -6.11 18.85
N ASP A 36 4.92 -6.98 17.94
CA ASP A 36 4.25 -8.24 18.23
C ASP A 36 4.42 -9.20 17.06
N LYS A 37 4.00 -10.46 17.27
CA LYS A 37 3.95 -11.48 16.24
C LYS A 37 3.00 -11.03 15.10
N PRO A 38 3.41 -11.18 13.83
CA PRO A 38 2.54 -10.84 12.72
C PRO A 38 1.28 -11.71 12.66
N GLU A 39 0.13 -11.08 12.47
CA GLU A 39 -1.17 -11.76 12.39
C GLU A 39 -1.64 -11.84 10.94
N ILE A 40 -2.10 -13.02 10.54
CA ILE A 40 -2.72 -13.23 9.22
C ILE A 40 -4.24 -13.25 9.42
N THR A 41 -4.93 -12.29 8.82
CA THR A 41 -6.38 -12.20 8.83
C THR A 41 -6.90 -12.50 7.42
N ALA A 42 -7.83 -13.44 7.28
CA ALA A 42 -8.55 -13.63 6.03
C ALA A 42 -9.57 -12.50 5.83
N THR A 43 -9.56 -11.84 4.68
CA THR A 43 -10.58 -10.84 4.32
C THR A 43 -11.76 -11.55 3.68
N SER A 44 -12.98 -11.09 3.94
CA SER A 44 -14.22 -11.65 3.39
C SER A 44 -14.29 -11.69 1.85
N GLN A 45 -13.39 -10.99 1.18
CA GLN A 45 -13.24 -10.96 -0.29
C GLN A 45 -12.24 -12.02 -0.83
N GLY A 46 -11.80 -12.96 0.02
CA GLY A 46 -10.91 -14.06 -0.37
C GLY A 46 -9.42 -13.70 -0.40
N GLY A 47 -9.05 -12.49 0.02
CA GLY A 47 -7.65 -12.06 0.15
C GLY A 47 -7.17 -12.17 1.59
N GLU A 48 -6.02 -12.81 1.81
CA GLU A 48 -5.37 -12.80 3.11
C GLU A 48 -4.58 -11.49 3.29
N ILE A 49 -4.73 -10.87 4.46
CA ILE A 49 -3.99 -9.68 4.84
C ILE A 49 -3.10 -10.00 6.03
N MET A 50 -1.85 -9.57 5.95
CA MET A 50 -0.90 -9.71 7.04
C MET A 50 -0.75 -8.37 7.73
N LYS A 51 -0.93 -8.34 9.05
CA LYS A 51 -0.82 -7.14 9.88
C LYS A 51 0.35 -7.30 10.84
N TYR A 52 1.19 -6.28 10.89
CA TYR A 52 2.26 -6.19 11.88
C TYR A 52 2.54 -4.73 12.21
N ALA A 53 3.14 -4.50 13.38
CA ALA A 53 3.51 -3.17 13.82
C ALA A 53 5.04 -3.07 13.99
N ILE A 54 5.61 -2.00 13.45
CA ILE A 54 7.04 -1.69 13.56
C ILE A 54 7.23 -0.48 14.48
N GLY A 55 8.07 -0.64 15.50
CA GLY A 55 8.56 0.46 16.34
C GLY A 55 9.91 0.95 15.83
N THR A 56 9.96 2.19 15.36
CA THR A 56 11.22 2.87 15.02
C THR A 56 11.55 3.86 16.12
N SER A 57 12.68 3.66 16.82
CA SER A 57 13.19 4.64 17.77
C SER A 57 14.05 5.67 17.03
N THR A 58 13.78 6.95 17.25
CA THR A 58 14.54 8.07 16.73
C THR A 58 14.95 9.00 17.87
N GLY A 59 16.19 9.48 17.84
CA GLY A 59 16.73 10.38 18.87
C GLY A 59 17.97 9.83 19.58
N ARG A 60 18.73 10.73 20.21
CA ARG A 60 19.94 10.40 20.99
C ARG A 60 19.74 10.89 22.43
N GLY A 61 20.13 10.07 23.41
CA GLY A 61 20.05 10.43 24.83
C GLY A 61 18.61 10.42 25.37
N GLU A 62 18.21 11.51 26.02
CA GLU A 62 16.94 11.64 26.76
C GLU A 62 15.72 11.88 25.85
N ASN A 63 15.94 12.31 24.60
CA ASN A 63 14.89 12.60 23.62
C ASN A 63 14.57 11.41 22.70
N GLN A 64 14.68 10.17 23.19
CA GLN A 64 14.28 9.01 22.40
C GLN A 64 12.77 8.98 22.23
N LYS A 65 12.33 9.15 20.98
CA LYS A 65 10.93 9.03 20.59
C LYS A 65 10.76 7.79 19.74
N THR A 66 9.87 6.90 20.19
CA THR A 66 9.47 5.72 19.43
C THR A 66 8.22 6.04 18.63
N SER A 67 8.33 5.94 17.30
CA SER A 67 7.19 6.03 16.39
C SER A 67 6.72 4.62 16.04
N TRP A 68 5.42 4.40 16.17
CA TRP A 68 4.78 3.11 15.87
C TRP A 68 4.07 3.18 14.52
N PHE A 69 4.42 2.27 13.63
CA PHE A 69 3.86 2.16 12.28
C PHE A 69 3.07 0.85 12.18
N ARG A 70 1.79 0.94 11.79
CA ARG A 70 0.96 -0.24 11.49
C ARG A 70 1.08 -0.54 10.00
N VAL A 71 1.64 -1.69 9.66
CA VAL A 71 1.85 -2.11 8.29
C VAL A 71 0.84 -3.22 7.96
N VAL A 72 0.15 -3.04 6.85
CA VAL A 72 -0.76 -4.05 6.29
C VAL A 72 -0.16 -4.47 4.95
N SER A 73 0.14 -5.77 4.83
CA SER A 73 0.66 -6.36 3.61
C SER A 73 -0.41 -7.21 2.95
N PHE A 74 -0.67 -6.93 1.67
CA PHE A 74 -1.62 -7.66 0.81
C PHE A 74 -0.82 -8.64 -0.07
N MET A 75 -0.07 -9.54 0.57
CA MET A 75 0.77 -10.52 -0.13
C MET A 75 -0.02 -11.80 -0.39
N ASN A 76 0.10 -12.33 -1.61
CA ASN A 76 -0.32 -13.69 -1.92
C ASN A 76 0.55 -14.71 -1.16
N GLU A 77 0.08 -15.94 -1.01
CA GLU A 77 0.85 -17.05 -0.45
C GLU A 77 2.22 -17.20 -1.13
N GLY A 78 3.28 -17.33 -0.33
CA GLY A 78 4.65 -17.50 -0.84
C GLY A 78 5.73 -17.40 0.23
N PRO A 79 7.00 -17.70 -0.13
CA PRO A 79 8.11 -17.82 0.83
C PRO A 79 8.37 -16.55 1.64
N GLN A 80 8.11 -15.38 1.06
CA GLN A 80 8.27 -14.10 1.75
C GLN A 80 7.25 -13.92 2.87
N ARG A 81 6.00 -14.33 2.65
CA ARG A 81 4.98 -14.33 3.68
C ARG A 81 5.38 -15.28 4.81
N ASP A 82 5.78 -16.50 4.48
CA ASP A 82 6.17 -17.50 5.48
C ASP A 82 7.35 -17.02 6.31
N PHE A 83 8.34 -16.38 5.68
CA PHE A 83 9.46 -15.77 6.40
C PHE A 83 8.99 -14.73 7.41
N ILE A 84 8.15 -13.77 7.00
CA ILE A 84 7.66 -12.72 7.90
C ILE A 84 6.77 -13.33 8.98
N ALA A 85 5.97 -14.36 8.66
CA ALA A 85 5.06 -15.01 9.61
C ALA A 85 5.80 -15.79 10.71
N ASN A 86 7.02 -16.25 10.41
CA ASN A 86 7.90 -16.89 11.38
C ASN A 86 8.75 -15.89 12.19
N LEU A 87 8.63 -14.58 11.95
CA LEU A 87 9.31 -13.59 12.78
C LEU A 87 8.62 -13.44 14.13
N ASP A 88 9.39 -13.58 15.20
CA ASP A 88 8.95 -13.28 16.55
C ASP A 88 9.17 -11.80 16.90
N LYS A 89 8.52 -11.37 17.99
CA LYS A 89 8.69 -10.05 18.57
C LYS A 89 10.15 -9.83 19.00
N GLY A 90 10.76 -8.71 18.58
CA GLY A 90 12.14 -8.38 18.97
C GLY A 90 12.79 -7.31 18.12
#